data_AF-A0A2G9C226-F1
#
_entry.id   AF-A0A2G9C226-F1
#
_cell.length_a   1.000
_cell.length_b   1.000
_cell.length_c   1.000
_cell.angle_alpha   90.00
_cell.angle_beta   90.00
_cell.angle_gamma   90.00
#
_symmetry.space_group_name_H-M   'P 1'
#
loop_
_entity.id
_entity.type
_entity.pdbx_description
1 polymer ?
#
loop_
_entity_poly.entity_id
_entity_poly.type
_entity_poly.pdbx_seq_one_letter_code
_entity_poly.pdbx_strand_id
1 'polypeptide(L)' 'MEPVLPFELDLDDVRNGGLTRSLHRQLRAAILERQLPAGFALPSTRRLAEALGVGRNTVVAAYDLL' A
#
# COMPACT_ATOMS: atom_id res chain seq x y z
N MET A 1 14.34 -8.32 -7.31
CA MET A 1 12.94 -8.33 -6.83
C MET A 1 12.25 -7.19 -7.53
N GLU A 2 11.24 -7.45 -8.36
CA GLU A 2 10.42 -6.37 -8.94
C GLU A 2 9.65 -5.66 -7.82
N PRO A 3 9.70 -4.32 -7.75
CA PRO A 3 8.94 -3.58 -6.74
C PRO A 3 7.44 -3.81 -6.98
N VAL A 4 6.71 -4.11 -5.90
CA VAL A 4 5.25 -4.35 -5.96
C VAL A 4 4.46 -3.09 -6.28
N LEU A 5 5.03 -1.92 -5.99
CA LEU A 5 4.45 -0.61 -6.24
C LEU A 5 5.50 0.27 -6.93
N PRO A 6 5.08 1.24 -7.76
CA PRO A 6 6.00 2.14 -8.46
C PRO A 6 6.58 3.23 -7.54
N PHE A 7 6.34 3.15 -6.23
CA PHE A 7 6.77 4.10 -5.22
C PHE A 7 7.15 3.37 -3.92
N GLU A 8 7.89 4.06 -3.05
CA GLU A 8 8.32 3.53 -1.76
C GLU A 8 7.25 3.76 -0.68
N LEU A 9 7.03 2.74 0.15
CA LEU A 9 6.18 2.83 1.33
C LEU A 9 7.05 2.97 2.57
N ASP A 10 6.68 3.91 3.45
CA ASP A 10 7.25 4.04 4.79
C ASP A 10 6.67 2.93 5.68
N LEU A 11 7.42 1.84 5.81
CA LEU A 11 7.05 0.67 6.59
C LEU A 11 7.04 0.95 8.10
N ASP A 12 7.84 1.90 8.57
CA ASP A 12 7.92 2.23 9.99
C ASP A 12 6.68 3.03 10.41
N ASP A 13 6.23 3.97 9.58
CA ASP A 13 4.94 4.66 9.76
C ASP A 13 3.77 3.66 9.68
N VAL A 14 3.83 2.68 8.77
CA VAL A 14 2.83 1.60 8.67
C VAL A 14 2.76 0.81 9.97
N ARG A 15 3.90 0.45 10.57
CA ARG A 15 3.95 -0.33 11.82
C ARG A 15 3.51 0.46 13.05
N ASN A 16 3.81 1.76 13.12
CA ASN A 16 3.61 2.57 14.32
C ASN A 16 2.27 3.34 14.36
N GLY A 17 1.72 3.75 13.21
CA GLY A 17 0.53 4.61 13.11
C GLY A 17 -0.81 3.88 12.92
N GLY A 18 -0.80 2.55 13.00
CA GLY A 18 -1.91 1.68 12.62
C GLY A 18 -1.83 1.27 11.15
N LEU A 19 -1.52 -0.02 10.93
CA LEU A 19 -1.15 -0.59 9.63
C LEU A 19 -2.11 -0.21 8.49
N THR A 20 -3.42 -0.34 8.72
CA THR A 20 -4.44 -0.08 7.69
C THR A 20 -4.50 1.40 7.30
N ARG A 21 -4.54 2.29 8.30
CA ARG A 21 -4.74 3.72 8.08
C ARG A 21 -3.51 4.37 7.46
N SER A 22 -2.32 3.98 7.92
CA SER A 22 -1.06 4.44 7.34
C SER A 22 -0.92 3.96 5.89
N LEU A 23 -1.16 2.67 5.63
CA LEU A 23 -1.10 2.12 4.26
C LEU A 23 -2.07 2.84 3.32
N HIS A 24 -3.34 3.01 3.72
CA HIS A 24 -4.33 3.76 2.95
C HIS A 24 -3.86 5.20 2.67
N ARG A 25 -3.35 5.91 3.68
CA ARG A 25 -2.87 7.29 3.53
C ARG A 25 -1.74 7.40 2.52
N GLN A 26 -0.77 6.50 2.57
CA GLN A 26 0.38 6.52 1.65
C GLN A 26 -0.04 6.14 0.23
N LEU A 27 -0.91 5.13 0.06
CA LEU A 27 -1.49 4.79 -1.24
C LEU A 27 -2.26 5.98 -1.84
N ARG A 28 -3.09 6.64 -1.03
CA ARG A 28 -3.85 7.82 -1.45
C ARG A 28 -2.94 8.99 -1.83
N ALA A 29 -1.88 9.25 -1.06
CA ALA A 29 -0.89 10.26 -1.38
C ALA A 29 -0.20 9.96 -2.73
N ALA A 30 0.22 8.72 -2.95
CA ALA A 30 0.84 8.30 -4.21
C ALA A 30 -0.08 8.45 -5.44
N ILE A 31 -1.39 8.23 -5.28
CA ILE A 31 -2.38 8.51 -6.33
C ILE A 31 -2.46 10.01 -6.61
N LEU A 32 -2.57 10.84 -5.57
CA LEU A 32 -2.68 12.31 -5.70
C LEU A 32 -1.40 12.93 -6.29
N GLU A 33 -0.25 12.42 -5.92
CA GLU A 33 1.06 12.85 -6.42
C GLU A 33 1.40 12.26 -7.80
N ARG A 34 0.51 11.44 -8.38
CA ARG A 34 0.71 10.72 -9.65
C ARG A 34 1.95 9.82 -9.65
N GLN A 35 2.40 9.40 -8.47
CA GLN A 35 3.40 8.34 -8.33
C GLN A 35 2.82 6.97 -8.68
N LEU A 36 1.52 6.78 -8.45
CA LEU A 36 0.76 5.65 -9.00
C LEU A 36 0.11 6.10 -10.32
N PRO A 37 0.59 5.62 -11.49
CA PRO A 37 0.04 6.02 -12.77
C PRO A 37 -1.46 5.70 -12.88
N ALA A 38 -2.21 6.54 -13.58
CA ALA A 38 -3.59 6.24 -13.88
C ALA A 38 -3.69 4.92 -14.67
N GLY A 39 -4.58 4.02 -14.24
CA GLY A 39 -4.72 2.69 -14.83
C GLY A 39 -3.68 1.67 -14.36
N PHE A 40 -2.79 2.02 -13.42
CA PHE A 40 -1.92 1.06 -12.77
C PHE A 40 -2.75 0.04 -11.98
N ALA A 41 -2.61 -1.24 -12.33
CA ALA A 41 -3.26 -2.31 -11.60
C ALA A 41 -2.56 -2.50 -10.26
N LEU A 42 -3.30 -2.28 -9.16
CA LEU A 42 -2.77 -2.54 -7.82
C LEU A 42 -2.35 -4.01 -7.69
N PRO A 43 -1.22 -4.29 -7.02
CA PRO A 43 -0.80 -5.65 -6.75
C PRO A 43 -1.87 -6.38 -5.94
N SER A 44 -1.99 -7.70 -6.14
CA SER A 44 -2.92 -8.50 -5.34
C SER A 44 -2.64 -8.33 -3.85
N THR A 45 -3.70 -8.37 -3.04
CA THR A 45 -3.59 -8.17 -1.58
C THR A 45 -2.60 -9.14 -0.95
N ARG A 46 -2.51 -10.37 -1.47
CA ARG A 46 -1.52 -11.37 -1.08
C ARG A 46 -0.08 -10.91 -1.37
N ARG A 47 0.20 -10.47 -2.60
CA ARG A 47 1.55 -10.07 -3.01
C ARG A 47 2.02 -8.83 -2.25
N LEU A 48 1.13 -7.86 -2.02
CA LEU A 48 1.47 -6.67 -1.23
C LEU A 48 1.66 -7.02 0.25
N ALA A 49 0.82 -7.87 0.82
CA ALA A 49 0.99 -8.32 2.21
C ALA A 49 2.32 -9.05 2.44
N GLU A 50 2.72 -9.92 1.51
CA GLU A 50 4.02 -10.61 1.53
C GLU A 50 5.19 -9.62 1.42
N ALA A 51 5.10 -8.63 0.52
CA ALA A 51 6.14 -7.63 0.33
C ALA A 51 6.32 -6.69 1.53
N LEU A 52 5.24 -6.35 2.23
CA LEU A 52 5.27 -5.47 3.40
C LEU A 52 5.48 -6.24 4.73
N GLY A 53 5.34 -7.58 4.70
CA GLY A 53 5.36 -8.41 5.91
C GLY A 53 4.21 -8.09 6.87
N VAL A 54 3.01 -7.83 6.32
CA VAL A 54 1.80 -7.49 7.09
C VAL A 54 0.69 -8.51 6.86
N GLY A 55 -0.35 -8.47 7.69
CA GLY A 55 -1.52 -9.33 7.51
C GLY A 55 -2.32 -8.96 6.25
N ARG A 56 -2.84 -9.96 5.53
CA ARG A 56 -3.70 -9.73 4.34
C ARG A 56 -4.91 -8.86 4.63
N ASN A 57 -5.52 -9.01 5.81
CA ASN A 57 -6.69 -8.22 6.22
C ASN A 57 -6.38 -6.73 6.30
N THR A 58 -5.14 -6.35 6.64
CA THR A 58 -4.68 -4.96 6.64
C THR A 58 -4.70 -4.40 5.23
N VAL A 59 -4.15 -5.13 4.26
CA VAL A 59 -4.08 -4.68 2.87
C VAL A 59 -5.48 -4.57 2.26
N VAL A 60 -6.34 -5.57 2.51
CA VAL A 60 -7.75 -5.54 2.09
C VAL A 60 -8.43 -4.29 2.64
N ALA A 61 -8.37 -4.09 3.96
CA ALA A 61 -9.01 -2.93 4.59
C ALA A 61 -8.42 -1.59 4.12
N ALA A 62 -7.15 -1.53 3.71
CA ALA A 62 -6.55 -0.32 3.18
C ALA A 62 -7.01 -0.04 1.74
N TYR A 63 -7.14 -1.08 0.91
CA TYR A 63 -7.67 -0.98 -0.45
C TYR A 63 -9.16 -0.60 -0.45
N ASP A 64 -9.96 -1.14 0.48
CA ASP A 64 -11.39 -0.82 0.61
C ASP A 64 -11.66 0.65 0.99
N LEU A 65 -10.64 1.37 1.49
CA LEU A 65 -10.73 2.79 1.87
C LEU A 65 -10.35 3.77 0.76
N LEU A 66 -9.79 3.27 -0.36
CA LEU A 66 -9.39 4.09 -1.53
C LEU A 66 -10.58 4.47 -2.39
#